data_AF-A0A7S2G2H0-F1
#
_entry.id   AF-A0A7S2G2H0-F1
#
_cell.length_a   1.000
_cell.length_b   1.000
_cell.length_c   1.000
_cell.angle_alpha   90.00
_cell.angle_beta   90.00
_cell.angle_gamma   90.00
#
_symmetry.space_group_name_H-M   'P 1'
#
loop_
_entity.id
_entity.type
_entity.pdbx_description
1 polymer ?
#
loop_
_entity_poly.entity_id
_entity_poly.type
_entity_poly.pdbx_seq_one_letter_code
_entity_poly.pdbx_strand_id
1 'polypeptide(L)'
;VVICETAYVVKMHNVKVLAEIKPCFTFTHPQKQPTDNHRFAAMKWTLDAPTTVHGFSGYFEAQLLGDIYISIVPNTENYSEGMFSWFPLYFPLRHPVMVGKNEVIELDMWRCGNASRVWYEWAAITGHHTSPVHNPNGRSYFIGL
;
A
#
# COMPACT_ATOMS: atom_id res chain seq x y z
N VAL A 1 -10.59 7.04 17.25
CA VAL A 1 -11.25 6.04 16.38
C VAL A 1 -10.17 5.19 15.73
N VAL A 2 -10.10 3.90 16.07
CA VAL A 2 -9.02 2.93 15.72
C VAL A 2 -9.12 2.43 14.27
N ILE A 3 -10.26 2.69 13.61
CA ILE A 3 -10.63 2.23 12.25
C ILE A 3 -9.59 2.63 11.20
N CYS A 4 -8.95 3.80 11.31
CA CYS A 4 -7.97 4.25 10.31
C CYS A 4 -6.56 3.64 10.47
N GLU A 5 -6.37 2.67 11.37
CA GLU A 5 -5.11 1.94 11.56
C GLU A 5 -5.23 0.47 11.11
N THR A 6 -6.19 0.18 10.23
CA THR A 6 -6.40 -1.14 9.63
C THR A 6 -6.55 -1.01 8.12
N ALA A 7 -6.01 -1.97 7.37
CA ALA A 7 -6.21 -2.06 5.94
C ALA A 7 -7.51 -2.82 5.62
N TYR A 8 -8.24 -2.41 4.59
CA TYR A 8 -9.53 -2.99 4.22
C TYR A 8 -9.50 -3.57 2.80
N VAL A 9 -10.03 -4.78 2.63
CA VAL A 9 -10.32 -5.32 1.28
C VAL A 9 -11.59 -4.64 0.79
N VAL A 10 -11.52 -3.84 -0.28
CA VAL A 10 -12.64 -3.03 -0.77
C VAL A 10 -12.67 -2.99 -2.30
N LYS A 11 -13.85 -3.23 -2.89
CA LYS A 11 -14.09 -2.91 -4.30
C LYS A 11 -14.25 -1.39 -4.43
N MET A 12 -13.18 -0.73 -4.87
CA MET A 12 -13.19 0.72 -5.12
C MET A 12 -14.22 1.05 -6.21
N HIS A 13 -15.23 1.86 -5.87
CA HIS A 13 -16.33 2.22 -6.79
C HIS A 13 -16.42 3.72 -7.01
N ASN A 14 -16.65 4.50 -5.94
CA ASN A 14 -16.71 5.96 -6.02
C ASN A 14 -15.41 6.56 -5.47
N VAL A 15 -14.35 6.52 -6.27
CA VAL A 15 -13.03 7.05 -5.92
C VAL A 15 -12.45 7.83 -7.08
N LYS A 16 -11.57 8.78 -6.78
CA LYS A 16 -10.70 9.42 -7.77
C LYS A 16 -9.30 8.85 -7.62
N VAL A 17 -8.80 8.16 -8.65
CA VAL A 17 -7.39 7.75 -8.72
C VAL A 17 -6.56 9.01 -8.99
N LEU A 18 -5.60 9.29 -8.12
CA LEU A 18 -4.84 10.55 -8.14
C LEU A 18 -3.48 10.44 -8.83
N ALA A 19 -2.91 9.24 -8.91
CA ALA A 19 -1.57 9.02 -9.46
C ALA A 19 -1.38 7.57 -9.93
N GLU A 20 -0.28 7.33 -10.64
CA GLU A 20 0.14 6.01 -11.10
C GLU A 20 0.49 5.06 -9.96
N ILE A 21 0.34 3.76 -10.19
CA ILE A 21 0.70 2.73 -9.20
C ILE A 21 2.23 2.58 -9.17
N LYS A 22 2.81 2.50 -7.96
CA LYS A 22 4.24 2.28 -7.76
C LYS A 22 4.50 0.96 -7.02
N PRO A 23 5.59 0.24 -7.35
CA PRO A 23 6.02 -0.91 -6.57
C PRO A 23 6.29 -0.53 -5.11
N CYS A 24 5.84 -1.37 -4.17
CA CYS A 24 6.04 -1.18 -2.74
C CYS A 24 7.03 -2.23 -2.18
N PHE A 25 6.58 -3.48 -2.02
CA PHE A 25 7.42 -4.58 -1.53
C PHE A 25 7.47 -5.72 -2.54
N THR A 26 8.66 -6.28 -2.75
CA THR A 26 8.90 -7.44 -3.61
C THR A 26 9.48 -8.59 -2.79
N PHE A 27 8.97 -9.80 -3.03
CA PHE A 27 9.48 -11.05 -2.49
C PHE A 27 9.77 -12.00 -3.66
N THR A 28 10.85 -12.77 -3.57
CA THR A 28 11.31 -13.68 -4.62
C THR A 28 11.60 -15.02 -3.98
N HIS A 29 11.20 -16.12 -4.61
CA HIS A 29 11.38 -17.46 -4.06
C HIS A 29 12.12 -18.38 -5.05
N PRO A 30 13.01 -19.27 -4.58
CA PRO A 30 13.37 -19.51 -3.18
C PRO A 30 14.31 -18.43 -2.60
N GLN A 31 14.26 -18.22 -1.27
CA GLN A 31 15.17 -17.34 -0.54
C GLN A 31 16.19 -18.15 0.27
N LYS A 32 17.41 -17.64 0.38
CA LYS A 32 18.42 -18.21 1.30
C LYS A 32 18.00 -17.92 2.74
N GLN A 33 18.04 -18.95 3.59
CA GLN A 33 17.72 -18.85 5.01
C GLN A 33 18.98 -18.54 5.85
N PRO A 34 18.87 -17.74 6.93
CA PRO A 34 17.66 -17.06 7.41
C PRO A 34 17.32 -15.86 6.53
N THR A 35 16.03 -15.63 6.27
CA THR A 35 15.59 -14.45 5.52
C THR A 35 14.95 -13.40 6.42
N ASP A 36 15.39 -12.16 6.28
CA ASP A 36 14.68 -11.01 6.84
C ASP A 36 13.59 -10.54 5.87
N ASN A 37 12.35 -10.53 6.35
CA ASN A 37 11.17 -10.08 5.61
C ASN A 37 10.66 -8.70 6.07
N HIS A 38 11.40 -7.99 6.92
CA HIS A 38 11.16 -6.56 7.18
C HIS A 38 11.42 -5.75 5.92
N ARG A 39 10.56 -4.77 5.65
CA ARG A 39 10.70 -3.90 4.47
C ARG A 39 10.36 -2.46 4.85
N PHE A 40 10.97 -1.54 4.13
CA PHE A 40 10.60 -0.13 4.08
C PHE A 40 10.56 0.30 2.62
N ALA A 41 9.55 1.08 2.26
CA ALA A 41 9.44 1.70 0.95
C ALA A 41 8.92 3.13 1.11
N ALA A 42 9.56 4.06 0.41
CA ALA A 42 9.13 5.44 0.27
C ALA A 42 8.72 5.67 -1.19
N MET A 43 7.44 5.92 -1.43
CA MET A 43 6.88 6.14 -2.78
C MET A 43 6.40 7.58 -2.88
N LYS A 44 6.84 8.31 -3.91
CA LYS A 44 6.55 9.74 -4.08
C LYS A 44 5.76 10.01 -5.35
N TRP A 45 4.74 10.85 -5.30
CA TRP A 45 3.95 11.27 -6.47
C TRP A 45 3.82 12.78 -6.50
N THR A 46 3.95 13.37 -7.69
CA THR A 46 3.65 14.78 -7.93
C THR A 46 2.24 14.87 -8.48
N LEU A 47 1.34 15.59 -7.79
CA LEU A 47 -0.06 15.70 -8.20
C LEU A 47 -0.26 16.93 -9.10
N ASP A 48 -1.01 16.78 -10.20
CA ASP A 48 -1.21 17.81 -11.22
C ASP A 48 -2.31 18.83 -10.89
N ALA A 49 -3.11 18.53 -9.86
CA ALA A 49 -4.21 19.35 -9.39
C ALA A 49 -4.28 19.35 -7.85
N PRO A 50 -4.72 20.46 -7.23
CA PRO A 50 -4.97 20.48 -5.78
C PRO A 50 -6.03 19.43 -5.43
N THR A 51 -5.74 18.59 -4.44
CA THR A 51 -6.63 17.48 -4.07
C THR A 51 -6.53 17.13 -2.59
N THR A 52 -7.51 16.38 -2.12
CA THR A 52 -7.53 15.80 -0.77
C THR A 52 -7.26 14.30 -0.87
N VAL A 53 -6.17 13.85 -0.27
CA VAL A 53 -5.79 12.43 -0.20
C VAL A 53 -6.38 11.81 1.05
N HIS A 54 -7.19 10.77 0.86
CA HIS A 54 -7.90 10.08 1.95
C HIS A 54 -7.19 8.79 2.40
N GLY A 55 -6.32 8.25 1.55
CA GLY A 55 -5.64 6.97 1.76
C GLY A 55 -5.01 6.45 0.47
N PHE A 56 -4.49 5.23 0.54
CA PHE A 56 -3.77 4.58 -0.54
C PHE A 56 -4.39 3.24 -0.90
N SER A 57 -4.48 2.92 -2.19
CA SER A 57 -4.94 1.61 -2.67
C SER A 57 -3.77 0.68 -2.90
N GLY A 58 -3.82 -0.53 -2.33
CA GLY A 58 -2.85 -1.60 -2.51
C GLY A 58 -3.32 -2.64 -3.53
N TYR A 59 -2.44 -2.95 -4.47
CA TYR A 59 -2.60 -4.01 -5.47
C TYR A 59 -1.42 -4.98 -5.34
N PHE A 60 -1.47 -6.12 -6.02
CA PHE A 60 -0.34 -7.02 -6.11
C PHE A 60 -0.25 -7.67 -7.49
N GLU A 61 0.95 -8.14 -7.79
CA GLU A 61 1.27 -8.98 -8.92
C GLU A 61 2.23 -10.07 -8.45
N ALA A 62 2.04 -11.30 -8.93
CA ALA A 62 2.95 -12.41 -8.68
C ALA A 62 3.21 -13.18 -9.98
N GLN A 63 4.49 -13.35 -10.30
CA GLN A 63 4.95 -14.24 -11.35
C GLN A 63 4.97 -15.67 -10.81
N LEU A 64 4.15 -16.54 -11.39
CA LEU A 64 4.01 -17.92 -10.94
C LEU A 64 5.11 -18.81 -11.53
N LEU A 65 5.27 -18.76 -12.86
CA LEU A 65 6.29 -19.50 -13.60
C LEU A 65 6.41 -18.94 -15.02
N GLY A 66 7.63 -18.60 -15.46
CA GLY A 66 7.82 -18.08 -16.82
C GLY A 66 7.01 -16.81 -17.06
N ASP A 67 6.17 -16.81 -18.08
CA ASP A 67 5.26 -15.74 -18.47
C ASP A 67 3.85 -15.84 -17.83
N ILE A 68 3.66 -16.73 -16.86
CA ILE A 68 2.39 -16.91 -16.16
C ILE A 68 2.34 -16.00 -14.93
N TYR A 69 1.34 -15.12 -14.88
CA TYR A 69 1.13 -14.16 -13.81
C TYR A 69 -0.26 -14.27 -13.18
N ILE A 70 -0.35 -13.83 -11.92
CA ILE A 70 -1.59 -13.45 -11.27
C ILE A 70 -1.47 -12.00 -10.81
N SER A 71 -2.36 -11.12 -11.27
CA SER A 71 -2.26 -9.67 -11.01
C SER A 71 -3.63 -9.02 -10.88
N ILE A 72 -3.77 -8.15 -9.88
CA ILE A 72 -4.91 -7.22 -9.76
C ILE A 72 -4.52 -5.78 -10.10
N VAL A 73 -3.30 -5.54 -10.57
CA VAL A 73 -2.84 -4.19 -10.95
C VAL A 73 -3.58 -3.77 -12.22
N PRO A 74 -4.43 -2.73 -12.19
CA PRO A 74 -5.19 -2.31 -13.36
C PRO A 74 -4.28 -1.78 -14.48
N ASN A 75 -4.70 -1.95 -15.72
CA ASN A 75 -4.04 -1.40 -16.93
C ASN A 75 -2.58 -1.87 -17.13
N THR A 76 -2.26 -3.11 -16.75
CA THR A 76 -0.97 -3.76 -17.07
C THR A 76 -1.16 -4.96 -18.00
N GLU A 77 -0.11 -5.36 -18.71
CA GLU A 77 -0.13 -6.54 -19.60
C GLU A 77 -0.36 -7.84 -18.81
N ASN A 78 0.05 -7.88 -17.54
CA ASN A 78 -0.06 -9.05 -16.67
C ASN A 78 -1.43 -9.11 -15.92
N TYR A 79 -2.34 -8.16 -16.16
CA TYR A 79 -3.64 -8.11 -15.49
C TYR A 79 -4.46 -9.38 -15.76
N SER A 80 -4.96 -10.01 -14.69
CA SER A 80 -5.72 -11.26 -14.82
C SER A 80 -7.20 -10.99 -15.13
N GLU A 81 -7.56 -11.06 -16.41
CA GLU A 81 -8.95 -10.91 -16.86
C GLU A 81 -9.87 -11.97 -16.24
N GLY A 82 -11.08 -11.54 -15.81
CA GLY A 82 -12.07 -12.44 -15.21
C GLY A 82 -11.77 -12.89 -13.77
N MET A 83 -10.68 -12.41 -13.16
CA MET A 83 -10.34 -12.73 -11.77
C MET A 83 -11.05 -11.78 -10.79
N PHE A 84 -12.06 -12.29 -10.08
CA PHE A 84 -12.87 -11.53 -9.11
C PHE A 84 -12.66 -11.96 -7.64
N SER A 85 -11.71 -12.86 -7.37
CA SER A 85 -11.40 -13.39 -6.04
C SER A 85 -10.63 -12.43 -5.13
N TRP A 86 -10.03 -11.37 -5.68
CA TRP A 86 -9.28 -10.37 -4.91
C TRP A 86 -9.72 -8.95 -5.27
N PHE A 87 -10.24 -8.23 -4.28
CA PHE A 87 -10.38 -6.78 -4.37
C PHE A 87 -9.13 -6.07 -3.83
N PRO A 88 -8.87 -4.82 -4.26
CA PRO A 88 -7.76 -4.03 -3.74
C PRO A 88 -7.81 -3.84 -2.23
N LEU A 89 -6.64 -3.65 -1.63
CA LEU A 89 -6.53 -3.16 -0.26
C LEU A 89 -6.70 -1.64 -0.22
N TYR A 90 -7.23 -1.13 0.88
CA TYR A 90 -7.29 0.29 1.20
C TYR A 90 -6.58 0.57 2.52
N PHE A 91 -5.57 1.46 2.47
CA PHE A 91 -4.83 1.96 3.63
C PHE A 91 -5.29 3.39 3.92
N PRO A 92 -6.22 3.58 4.88
CA PRO A 92 -6.79 4.89 5.17
C PRO A 92 -5.78 5.82 5.86
N LEU A 93 -5.96 7.13 5.69
CA LEU A 93 -5.36 8.14 6.55
C LEU A 93 -6.39 8.58 7.60
N ARG A 94 -5.96 8.72 8.86
CA ARG A 94 -6.83 9.18 9.95
C ARG A 94 -7.40 10.57 9.70
N HIS A 95 -6.57 11.45 9.16
CA HIS A 95 -6.97 12.79 8.73
C HIS A 95 -6.59 12.92 7.26
N PRO A 96 -7.56 13.28 6.38
CA PRO A 96 -7.25 13.52 4.98
C PRO A 96 -6.17 14.60 4.83
N VAL A 97 -5.28 14.42 3.86
CA VAL A 97 -4.14 15.31 3.63
C VAL A 97 -4.41 16.14 2.37
N MET A 98 -4.34 17.46 2.50
CA MET A 98 -4.42 18.37 1.36
C MET A 98 -3.06 18.39 0.65
N VAL A 99 -3.07 18.25 -0.67
CA VAL A 99 -1.87 18.33 -1.51
C VAL A 99 -2.12 19.40 -2.57
N GLY A 100 -1.21 20.37 -2.66
CA GLY A 100 -1.27 21.43 -3.65
C GLY A 100 -0.97 20.96 -5.07
N LYS A 101 -1.26 21.82 -6.05
CA LYS A 101 -0.83 21.59 -7.44
C LYS A 101 0.69 21.53 -7.51
N ASN A 102 1.21 20.52 -8.20
CA ASN A 102 2.64 20.24 -8.36
C ASN A 102 3.38 19.96 -7.04
N GLU A 103 2.66 19.73 -5.94
CA GLU A 103 3.26 19.28 -4.68
C GLU A 103 3.48 17.77 -4.72
N VAL A 104 4.49 17.32 -3.98
CA VAL A 104 4.81 15.92 -3.80
C VAL A 104 4.11 15.38 -2.56
N ILE A 105 3.40 14.28 -2.72
CA ILE A 105 3.01 13.41 -1.61
C ILE A 105 3.89 12.16 -1.60
N GLU A 106 4.35 11.79 -0.42
CA GLU A 106 5.14 10.61 -0.14
C GLU A 106 4.37 9.66 0.77
N LEU A 107 4.34 8.38 0.41
CA LEU A 107 3.91 7.28 1.27
C LEU A 107 5.16 6.56 1.77
N ASP A 108 5.38 6.66 3.07
CA ASP A 108 6.26 5.75 3.78
C ASP A 108 5.46 4.54 4.23
N MET A 109 5.92 3.35 3.88
CA MET A 109 5.29 2.10 4.25
C MET A 109 6.33 1.13 4.81
N TRP A 110 6.00 0.52 5.94
CA TRP A 110 6.82 -0.49 6.59
C TRP A 110 6.09 -1.82 6.62
N ARG A 111 6.82 -2.90 6.38
CA ARG A 111 6.42 -4.26 6.75
C ARG A 111 7.26 -4.65 7.96
N CYS A 112 6.59 -4.86 9.09
CA CYS A 112 7.21 -5.17 10.37
C CYS A 112 6.85 -6.59 10.80
N GLY A 113 7.67 -7.18 11.66
CA GLY A 113 7.40 -8.51 12.19
C GLY A 113 8.12 -8.82 13.49
N ASN A 114 7.63 -9.83 14.18
CA ASN A 114 8.32 -10.47 15.29
C ASN A 114 8.07 -11.98 15.24
N ALA A 115 8.45 -12.72 16.28
CA ALA A 115 8.34 -14.17 16.32
C ALA A 115 6.89 -14.72 16.19
N SER A 116 5.86 -13.88 16.34
CA SER A 116 4.46 -14.33 16.37
C SER A 116 3.52 -13.56 15.42
N ARG A 117 3.96 -12.44 14.87
CA ARG A 117 3.09 -11.49 14.15
C ARG A 117 3.84 -10.77 13.04
N VAL A 118 3.11 -10.41 11.99
CA VAL A 118 3.51 -9.47 10.94
C VAL A 118 2.48 -8.35 10.86
N TRP A 119 2.91 -7.12 10.62
CA TRP A 119 2.01 -5.99 10.45
C TRP A 119 2.57 -4.97 9.46
N TYR A 120 1.73 -4.00 9.10
CA TYR A 120 2.14 -2.85 8.30
C TYR A 120 1.97 -1.57 9.09
N GLU A 121 2.89 -0.65 8.87
CA GLU A 121 2.81 0.74 9.32
C GLU A 121 2.87 1.64 8.10
N TRP A 122 2.21 2.80 8.15
CA TRP A 122 2.28 3.76 7.06
C TRP A 122 2.12 5.21 7.50
N ALA A 123 2.72 6.13 6.77
CA ALA A 123 2.60 7.56 6.96
C ALA A 123 2.58 8.30 5.61
N ALA A 124 1.80 9.38 5.55
CA ALA A 124 1.78 10.30 4.41
C ALA A 124 2.57 11.56 4.75
N ILE A 125 3.47 11.96 3.85
CA ILE A 125 4.34 13.13 4.01
C ILE A 125 4.13 14.05 2.81
N THR A 126 4.10 15.35 3.07
CA THR A 126 4.02 16.43 2.08
C THR A 126 5.05 17.50 2.47
N GLY A 127 5.20 18.58 1.69
CA GLY A 127 6.15 19.65 2.03
C GLY A 127 5.81 20.36 3.34
N HIS A 128 4.55 20.30 3.78
CA HIS A 128 4.03 21.09 4.90
C HIS A 128 3.33 20.27 5.99
N HIS A 129 3.14 18.96 5.78
CA HIS A 129 2.41 18.10 6.69
C HIS A 129 2.94 16.66 6.66
N THR A 130 3.11 16.08 7.84
CA THR A 130 3.39 14.66 8.04
C THR A 130 2.28 14.05 8.89
N SER A 131 1.63 13.00 8.40
CA SER A 131 0.65 12.28 9.20
C SER A 131 1.32 11.53 10.35
N PRO A 132 0.58 11.19 11.42
CA PRO A 132 1.06 10.17 12.36
C PRO A 132 1.39 8.87 11.63
N VAL A 133 2.30 8.09 12.20
CA VAL A 133 2.48 6.69 11.80
C VAL A 133 1.21 5.92 12.19
N HIS A 134 0.61 5.25 11.21
CA HIS A 134 -0.57 4.42 11.40
C HIS A 134 -0.15 3.01 11.82
N ASN A 135 -0.93 2.42 12.72
CA ASN A 135 -0.72 1.07 13.27
C ASN A 135 0.68 0.80 13.88
N PRO A 136 1.25 1.73 14.68
CA PRO A 136 2.58 1.55 15.26
C PRO A 136 2.61 0.29 16.13
N ASN A 137 3.65 -0.53 15.94
CA ASN A 137 3.84 -1.83 16.59
C ASN A 137 2.68 -2.83 16.39
N GLY A 138 1.88 -2.68 15.33
CA GLY A 138 0.75 -3.56 15.06
C GLY A 138 -0.35 -3.47 16.13
N ARG A 139 -0.45 -2.32 16.83
CA ARG A 139 -1.37 -2.16 17.98
C ARG A 139 -2.85 -2.31 17.61
N SER A 140 -3.19 -2.06 16.35
CA SER A 140 -4.56 -2.03 15.86
C SER A 140 -4.86 -3.20 14.94
N TYR A 141 -3.88 -3.59 14.11
CA TYR A 141 -3.99 -4.74 13.21
C TYR A 141 -2.67 -5.47 13.03
N PHE A 142 -2.74 -6.81 13.02
CA PHE A 142 -1.62 -7.68 12.71
C PHE A 142 -2.12 -8.99 12.09
N ILE A 143 -1.22 -9.68 11.40
CA ILE A 143 -1.39 -11.01 10.81
C ILE A 143 -0.61 -12.00 11.67
N GLY A 144 -1.29 -13.03 12.18
CA GLY A 144 -0.64 -14.11 12.95
C GLY A 144 0.23 -14.98 12.06
N LEU A 145 1.37 -15.43 12.60
CA LEU A 145 2.27 -16.39 11.96
C LEU A 145 1.87 -17.84 12.23
#